data_AF-A0A661D5T4-F1
#
_entry.id   AF-A0A661D5T4-F1
#
_cell.length_a   1.000
_cell.length_b   1.000
_cell.length_c   1.000
_cell.angle_alpha   90.00
_cell.angle_beta   90.00
_cell.angle_gamma   90.00
#
_symmetry.space_group_name_H-M   'P 1'
#
loop_
_entity.id
_entity.type
_entity.pdbx_description
1 polymer ?
#
loop_
_entity_poly.entity_id
_entity_poly.type
_entity_poly.pdbx_seq_one_letter_code
_entity_poly.pdbx_strand_id
1 'polypeptide(L)'
;HLILQAPLARVEMSGQTNLVEQSYDQIVTVSPHVSSPLPIAGALTGGVAGGVVAWVVEQLLRTGLKQVISFQYHITGSWKEPKITKQ
;
A
#
# COMPACT_ATOMS: atom_id res chain seq x y z
N HIS A 1 -14.79 -6.67 -10.31
CA HIS A 1 -14.16 -6.25 -9.04
C HIS A 1 -14.04 -7.48 -8.16
N LEU A 2 -12.83 -7.83 -7.75
CA LEU A 2 -12.51 -9.03 -6.97
C LEU A 2 -11.79 -8.63 -5.69
N ILE A 3 -12.12 -9.28 -4.58
CA ILE A 3 -11.53 -9.02 -3.27
C ILE A 3 -10.97 -10.33 -2.74
N LEU A 4 -9.69 -10.33 -2.39
CA LEU A 4 -9.01 -11.41 -1.71
C LEU A 4 -8.74 -10.98 -0.26
N GLN A 5 -9.27 -11.75 0.69
CA GLN A 5 -9.02 -11.56 2.11
C GLN A 5 -7.96 -12.56 2.57
N ALA A 6 -6.83 -12.06 3.05
CA ALA A 6 -5.76 -12.86 3.63
C ALA A 6 -5.55 -12.46 5.11
N PRO A 7 -4.98 -13.33 5.95
CA PRO A 7 -4.73 -13.00 7.36
C PRO A 7 -3.90 -11.73 7.55
N LEU A 8 -2.97 -11.47 6.64
CA LEU A 8 -2.01 -10.35 6.73
C LEU A 8 -2.38 -9.14 5.84
N ALA A 9 -3.37 -9.25 4.95
CA ALA A 9 -3.72 -8.17 4.04
C ALA A 9 -5.09 -8.38 3.38
N ARG A 10 -5.70 -7.29 2.93
CA ARG A 10 -6.76 -7.27 1.94
C ARG A 10 -6.18 -6.87 0.58
N VAL A 11 -6.54 -7.59 -0.47
CA VAL A 11 -6.18 -7.25 -1.85
C VAL A 11 -7.46 -7.01 -2.65
N GLU A 12 -7.55 -5.87 -3.31
CA GLU A 12 -8.69 -5.46 -4.13
C GLU A 12 -8.22 -5.30 -5.57
N MET A 13 -8.94 -5.92 -6.51
CA MET A 13 -8.59 -5.95 -7.93
C MET A 13 -9.77 -5.43 -8.75
N SER A 14 -9.52 -4.40 -9.56
CA SER A 14 -10.51 -3.79 -10.46
C SER A 14 -9.92 -3.62 -11.86
N GLY A 15 -10.77 -3.56 -12.89
CA GLY A 15 -10.35 -3.54 -14.29
C GLY A 15 -10.67 -4.83 -15.04
N GLN A 16 -9.99 -5.03 -16.17
CA GLN A 16 -10.29 -6.10 -17.13
C GLN A 16 -9.29 -7.26 -17.05
N THR A 17 -9.81 -8.48 -17.16
CA THR A 17 -9.03 -9.69 -17.43
C THR A 17 -9.56 -10.29 -18.71
N ASN A 18 -8.71 -10.44 -19.73
CA ASN A 18 -9.08 -11.19 -20.92
C ASN A 18 -8.60 -12.64 -20.76
N LEU A 19 -9.54 -13.57 -20.63
CA LEU A 19 -9.23 -15.00 -20.48
C LEU A 19 -8.78 -15.65 -21.79
N VAL A 20 -9.26 -15.14 -22.93
CA VAL A 20 -8.94 -15.67 -24.26
C VAL A 20 -7.52 -15.24 -24.66
N GLU A 21 -7.23 -13.95 -24.54
CA GLU A 21 -5.91 -13.39 -24.86
C GLU A 21 -4.90 -13.56 -23.72
N GLN A 22 -5.34 -14.07 -22.57
CA GLN A 22 -4.53 -14.22 -21.38
C GLN A 22 -3.81 -12.91 -21.03
N SER A 23 -4.57 -11.84 -20.84
CA SER A 23 -4.05 -10.50 -20.53
C SER A 23 -4.76 -9.82 -19.38
N TYR A 24 -4.08 -8.83 -18.80
CA TYR A 24 -4.56 -7.98 -17.73
C TYR A 24 -4.55 -6.51 -18.16
N ASP A 25 -5.53 -5.76 -17.66
CA ASP A 25 -5.49 -4.31 -17.49
C ASP A 25 -6.25 -3.99 -16.20
N GLN A 26 -5.52 -4.02 -15.07
CA GLN A 26 -6.12 -4.01 -13.75
C GLN A 26 -5.38 -3.12 -12.76
N ILE A 27 -6.14 -2.46 -11.91
CA ILE A 27 -5.65 -1.79 -10.72
C ILE A 27 -5.78 -2.75 -9.54
N VAL A 28 -4.65 -3.01 -8.89
CA VAL A 28 -4.54 -3.86 -7.71
C VAL A 28 -4.14 -3.00 -6.51
N THR A 29 -5.02 -2.94 -5.51
CA THR A 29 -4.77 -2.25 -4.25
C THR A 29 -4.50 -3.27 -3.16
N VAL A 30 -3.34 -3.16 -2.51
CA VAL A 30 -2.92 -4.03 -1.40
C VAL A 30 -2.94 -3.22 -0.10
N SER A 31 -3.80 -3.64 0.82
CA SER A 31 -3.99 -3.03 2.13
C SER A 31 -3.57 -4.02 3.22
N PRO A 32 -2.30 -3.99 3.69
CA PRO A 32 -1.85 -4.82 4.80
C PRO A 32 -2.70 -4.61 6.06
N HIS A 33 -2.98 -5.69 6.77
CA HIS A 33 -3.51 -5.64 8.12
C HIS A 33 -2.37 -5.20 9.05
N VAL A 34 -2.24 -3.89 9.25
CA VAL A 34 -1.26 -3.35 10.19
C VAL A 34 -1.65 -3.74 11.61
N SER A 35 -0.85 -4.58 12.25
CA SER A 35 -1.00 -4.93 13.67
C SER A 35 -0.45 -3.83 14.60
N SER A 36 0.32 -2.87 14.08
CA SER A 36 0.73 -1.67 14.79
C SER A 36 1.28 -0.63 13.80
N PRO A 37 0.88 0.66 13.86
CA PRO A 37 1.55 1.72 13.13
C PRO A 37 2.90 1.99 13.82
N LEU A 38 3.91 1.16 13.55
CA LEU A 38 5.27 1.55 13.90
C LEU A 38 5.64 2.74 13.02
N PRO A 39 6.02 3.90 13.59
CA PRO A 39 6.49 5.01 12.79
C PRO A 39 7.79 4.57 12.12
N ILE A 40 7.75 4.41 10.79
CA ILE A 40 8.96 4.34 9.95
C ILE A 40 9.72 5.70 9.96
N ALA A 41 9.32 6.63 10.84
CA ALA A 41 9.92 7.94 11.06
C ALA A 41 11.37 7.88 11.57
N GLY A 42 11.85 6.73 12.05
CA GLY A 42 13.24 6.56 12.46
C GLY A 42 14.27 6.71 11.34
N ALA A 43 13.88 6.62 10.07
CA ALA A 43 14.81 6.70 8.92
C ALA A 43 15.10 8.14 8.43
N LEU A 44 14.42 9.17 8.96
CA LEU A 44 14.54 10.56 8.49
C LEU A 44 15.40 11.47 9.39
N THR A 45 16.07 10.94 10.42
CA THR A 45 16.86 11.74 11.39
C THR A 45 18.23 12.20 10.89
N GLY A 46 18.54 12.07 9.60
CA GLY A 46 19.78 12.56 9.00
C GLY A 46 19.62 13.94 8.35
N GLY A 47 19.46 15.03 9.12
CA GLY A 47 19.47 16.38 8.53
C GLY A 47 19.08 17.57 9.44
N VAL A 48 20.10 18.29 9.92
CA VAL A 48 20.25 19.72 10.32
C VAL A 48 19.30 20.45 11.29
N ALA A 49 18.10 19.99 11.66
CA ALA A 49 17.24 20.76 12.58
C ALA A 49 16.57 19.88 13.65
N GLY A 50 17.24 19.73 14.80
CA GLY A 50 16.67 19.08 15.97
C GLY A 50 15.57 19.94 16.59
N GLY A 51 14.31 19.51 16.49
CA GLY A 51 13.24 20.09 17.30
C GLY A 51 11.84 20.11 16.71
N VAL A 52 11.27 18.97 16.28
CA VAL A 52 9.79 18.80 16.20
C VAL A 52 9.31 17.34 16.33
N VAL A 53 10.23 16.37 16.47
CA VAL A 53 9.91 14.94 16.34
C VAL A 53 8.98 14.44 17.45
N ALA A 54 9.18 14.89 18.69
CA ALA A 54 8.39 14.42 19.83
C ALA A 54 6.91 14.81 19.74
N TRP A 55 6.61 16.06 19.34
CA TRP A 55 5.22 16.54 19.25
C TRP A 55 4.43 15.89 18.11
N VAL A 56 5.07 15.62 16.97
CA VAL A 56 4.44 14.89 15.85
C VAL A 56 4.13 13.45 16.25
N VAL A 57 5.06 12.76 16.89
CA VAL A 57 4.84 11.39 17.39
C VAL A 57 3.73 11.38 18.45
N GLU A 58 3.71 12.34 19.38
CA GLU A 58 2.68 12.45 20.41
C GLU A 58 1.28 12.69 19.81
N GLN A 59 1.16 13.56 18.80
CA GLN A 59 -0.11 13.83 18.15
C GLN A 59 -0.64 12.62 17.36
N LEU A 60 0.24 11.88 16.68
CA LEU A 60 -0.13 10.66 15.95
C LEU A 60 -0.62 9.55 16.90
N LEU A 61 0.03 9.40 18.05
CA LEU A 61 -0.39 8.46 19.09
C LEU A 61 -1.74 8.86 19.72
N ARG A 62 -1.93 10.15 20.02
CA ARG A 62 -3.18 10.68 20.61
C ARG A 62 -4.38 10.60 19.68
N THR A 63 -4.17 10.81 18.38
CA THR A 63 -5.25 10.77 17.37
C THR A 63 -5.66 9.34 17.01
N GLY A 64 -4.93 8.33 17.51
CA GLY A 64 -5.26 6.91 17.27
C GLY A 64 -5.31 6.57 15.78
N LEU A 65 -4.59 7.33 14.95
CA LEU A 65 -4.65 7.22 13.49
C LEU A 65 -4.22 5.81 13.10
N LYS A 66 -5.21 4.97 12.79
CA LYS A 66 -5.01 3.77 12.00
C LYS A 66 -4.67 4.25 10.61
N GLN A 67 -3.41 4.58 10.37
CA GLN A 67 -2.96 4.87 9.01
C GLN A 67 -3.12 3.59 8.21
N VAL A 68 -4.18 3.53 7.40
CA VAL A 68 -4.39 2.44 6.45
C VAL A 68 -3.37 2.68 5.35
N ILE A 69 -2.23 2.00 5.48
CA ILE A 69 -1.24 1.96 4.41
C ILE A 69 -1.85 1.09 3.31
N SER A 70 -1.97 1.66 2.11
CA SER A 70 -2.35 0.91 0.92
C SER A 70 -1.34 1.18 -0.18
N PHE A 71 -1.07 0.16 -1.00
CA PHE A 71 -0.18 0.23 -2.14
C PHE A 71 -0.98 -0.09 -3.40
N GLN A 72 -0.94 0.80 -4.39
CA GLN A 72 -1.67 0.64 -5.63
C GLN A 72 -0.72 0.33 -6.78
N TYR A 73 -1.07 -0.70 -7.56
CA TYR A 73 -0.32 -1.15 -8.72
C TYR A 73 -1.24 -1.21 -9.94
N HIS A 74 -0.72 -0.80 -11.08
CA HIS A 74 -1.35 -1.04 -12.37
C HIS A 74 -0.65 -2.22 -13.05
N ILE A 75 -1.41 -3.28 -13.31
CA ILE A 75 -0.95 -4.50 -13.96
C ILE A 75 -1.52 -4.52 -15.37
N THR A 76 -0.64 -4.53 -16.37
CA THR A 76 -1.02 -4.56 -17.79
C THR A 76 -0.26 -5.64 -18.55
N GLY A 77 -0.76 -6.03 -19.73
CA GLY A 77 -0.06 -6.95 -20.64
C GLY A 77 -0.42 -8.42 -20.44
N SER A 78 0.35 -9.32 -21.05
CA SER A 78 0.04 -10.75 -21.04
C SER A 78 0.27 -11.39 -19.66
N TRP A 79 -0.38 -12.51 -19.37
CA TRP A 79 -0.16 -13.27 -18.14
C TRP A 79 1.26 -13.81 -18.02
N LYS A 80 1.90 -14.08 -19.16
CA LYS A 80 3.27 -14.60 -19.21
C LYS A 80 4.31 -13.51 -18.94
N GLU A 81 4.02 -12.28 -19.33
CA GLU A 81 4.91 -11.13 -19.16
C GLU A 81 4.09 -9.87 -18.79
N PRO A 82 3.56 -9.82 -17.56
CA PRO A 82 2.81 -8.68 -17.09
C PRO A 82 3.76 -7.52 -16.76
N LYS A 83 3.34 -6.30 -17.08
CA LYS A 83 4.00 -5.06 -16.67
C LYS A 83 3.31 -4.52 -15.44
N ILE A 84 4.11 -4.25 -14.40
CA ILE A 84 3.61 -3.77 -13.10
C ILE A 84 4.21 -2.39 -12.85
N THR A 85 3.35 -1.38 -12.70
CA THR A 85 3.76 -0.02 -12.34
C THR A 85 3.10 0.39 -11.03
N LYS A 86 3.84 1.14 -10.20
CA LYS A 86 3.32 1.70 -8.96
C LYS A 86 2.63 3.04 -9.26
N GLN A 87 1.48 3.28 -8.65
CA GLN A 87 0.83 4.59 -8.65
C GLN A 87 1.17 5.40 -7.39
#